data_AF-A0A1A8K5X4-F1
#
_entry.id   AF-A0A1A8K5X4-F1
#
_cell.length_a   1.000
_cell.length_b   1.000
_cell.length_c   1.000
_cell.angle_alpha   90.00
_cell.angle_beta   90.00
_cell.angle_gamma   90.00
#
_symmetry.space_group_name_H-M   'P 1'
#
loop_
_entity.id
_entity.type
_entity.pdbx_description
1 polymer ?
#
loop_
_entity_poly.entity_id
_entity_poly.type
_entity_poly.pdbx_seq_one_letter_code
_entity_poly.pdbx_strand_id
1 'polypeptide(L)' 'SAGIGRTGCFIATTIGCRQLQVEGVVDILSITCQLRADRGGMIQTGEQYEFVHHALSMYETRLSTETGQ' A
#
# COMPACT_ATOMS: atom_id res chain seq x y z
N SER A 1 -6.25 0.65 20.63
CA SER A 1 -5.80 0.17 19.30
C SER A 1 -4.36 -0.29 19.41
N ALA A 2 -3.96 -1.36 18.71
CA ALA A 2 -2.59 -1.88 18.76
C ALA A 2 -1.60 -1.12 17.83
N GLY A 3 -2.12 -0.30 16.91
CA GLY A 3 -1.31 0.53 16.00
C GLY A 3 -0.59 -0.24 14.90
N ILE A 4 -1.08 -1.42 14.52
CA ILE A 4 -0.43 -2.30 13.52
C ILE A 4 -1.34 -2.68 12.34
N GLY A 5 -2.66 -2.78 12.53
CA GLY A 5 -3.61 -3.04 11.43
C GLY A 5 -3.83 -1.81 10.54
N ARG A 6 -4.72 -0.90 10.98
CA ARG A 6 -5.04 0.34 10.23
C ARG A 6 -3.82 1.23 9.95
N THR A 7 -2.91 1.33 10.92
CA THR A 7 -1.64 2.05 10.74
C THR A 7 -0.79 1.41 9.65
N GLY A 8 -0.72 0.08 9.61
CA GLY A 8 -0.05 -0.66 8.54
C GLY A 8 -0.68 -0.43 7.17
N CYS A 9 -2.02 -0.46 7.07
CA CYS A 9 -2.72 -0.14 5.83
C CYS A 9 -2.37 1.26 5.33
N PHE A 10 -2.45 2.27 6.20
CA PHE A 10 -2.19 3.66 5.83
C PHE A 10 -0.74 3.87 5.32
N ILE A 11 0.24 3.33 6.05
CA ILE A 11 1.65 3.46 5.67
C ILE A 11 1.92 2.68 4.37
N ALA A 12 1.45 1.44 4.25
CA ALA A 12 1.66 0.63 3.05
C ALA A 12 1.04 1.25 1.80
N THR A 13 -0.19 1.77 1.89
CA THR A 13 -0.82 2.50 0.79
C THR A 13 -0.02 3.76 0.42
N THR A 14 0.48 4.51 1.41
CA THR A 14 1.28 5.72 1.14
C THR A 14 2.58 5.39 0.40
N ILE A 15 3.31 4.37 0.86
CA ILE A 15 4.54 3.90 0.20
C ILE A 15 4.21 3.40 -1.22
N GLY A 16 3.16 2.60 -1.37
CA GLY A 16 2.75 2.05 -2.65
C GLY A 16 2.32 3.12 -3.66
N CYS A 17 1.59 4.16 -3.24
CA CYS A 17 1.24 5.28 -4.12
C CYS A 17 2.50 5.97 -4.64
N ARG A 18 3.49 6.19 -3.75
CA ARG A 18 4.77 6.79 -4.15
C ARG A 18 5.55 5.90 -5.12
N GLN A 19 5.54 4.59 -4.91
CA GLN A 19 6.18 3.64 -5.81
C GLN A 19 5.52 3.66 -7.20
N LEU A 20 4.18 3.65 -7.26
CA LEU A 20 3.44 3.80 -8.52
C LEU A 20 3.79 5.09 -9.26
N GLN A 21 3.88 6.21 -8.54
CA GLN A 21 4.24 7.51 -9.15
C GLN A 21 5.64 7.53 -9.77
N VAL A 22 6.62 6.89 -9.11
CA VAL A 22 8.04 6.99 -9.50
C VAL A 22 8.43 5.89 -10.46
N GLU A 23 7.94 4.68 -10.24
CA GLU A 23 8.39 3.45 -10.92
C GLU A 23 7.34 2.90 -11.89
N GLY A 24 6.08 3.35 -11.80
CA GLY A 24 4.96 2.82 -12.60
C GLY A 24 4.51 1.42 -12.18
N VAL A 25 5.09 0.87 -11.12
CA VAL A 25 4.78 -0.46 -10.56
C VAL A 25 4.77 -0.38 -9.03
N VAL A 26 4.20 -1.39 -8.37
CA VAL A 26 4.19 -1.48 -6.90
C VAL A 26 4.36 -2.91 -6.42
N ASP A 27 5.20 -3.09 -5.40
CA ASP A 27 5.41 -4.39 -4.74
C ASP A 27 4.85 -4.36 -3.31
N ILE A 28 3.57 -4.72 -3.20
CA ILE A 28 2.81 -4.68 -1.94
C ILE A 28 3.33 -5.74 -0.94
N LEU A 29 3.83 -6.87 -1.42
CA LEU A 29 4.39 -7.92 -0.57
C LEU A 29 5.68 -7.42 0.09
N SER A 30 6.60 -6.85 -0.71
CA SER A 30 7.86 -6.29 -0.20
C SER A 30 7.61 -5.18 0.82
N ILE A 31 6.69 -4.24 0.52
CA ILE A 31 6.30 -3.19 1.46
C ILE A 31 5.78 -3.79 2.78
N THR A 32 4.90 -4.79 2.71
CA THR A 32 4.33 -5.44 3.90
C THR A 32 5.40 -6.18 4.71
N CYS A 33 6.31 -6.88 4.03
CA CYS A 33 7.45 -7.54 4.66
C CYS A 33 8.35 -6.54 5.40
N GLN A 34 8.68 -5.41 4.78
CA GLN A 34 9.48 -4.37 5.40
C GLN A 34 8.78 -3.77 6.63
N LEU A 35 7.49 -3.46 6.53
CA LEU A 35 6.72 -2.96 7.68
C LEU A 35 6.69 -3.98 8.83
N ARG A 36 6.61 -5.27 8.54
CA ARG A 36 6.66 -6.33 9.54
C ARG A 36 8.05 -6.51 10.16
N ALA A 37 9.11 -6.22 9.41
CA ALA A 37 10.48 -6.17 9.93
C ALA A 37 10.68 -4.98 10.88
N ASP A 38 10.13 -3.82 10.55
CA ASP A 38 10.22 -2.60 11.39
C ASP A 38 9.34 -2.71 12.65
N ARG A 39 8.15 -3.31 12.51
CA ARG A 39 7.22 -3.56 13.60
C ARG A 39 6.41 -4.82 13.33
N GLY A 40 6.61 -5.84 14.16
CA GLY A 40 5.87 -7.10 14.04
C GLY A 40 4.34 -6.90 14.01
N GLY A 41 3.66 -7.62 13.12
CA GLY A 41 2.19 -7.65 13.03
C GLY A 41 1.56 -6.53 12.20
N MET A 42 2.35 -5.74 11.47
CA MET A 42 1.82 -4.76 10.51
C MET A 42 0.96 -5.45 9.44
N ILE A 43 -0.22 -4.86 9.17
CA ILE A 43 -1.30 -5.44 8.35
C ILE A 43 -1.74 -6.79 8.93
N GLN A 44 -2.78 -6.75 9.76
CA GLN A 44 -3.14 -7.84 10.67
C GLN A 44 -4.02 -8.92 10.05
N THR A 45 -4.83 -8.58 9.04
CA THR A 45 -5.82 -9.50 8.46
C THR A 45 -5.72 -9.54 6.94
N GLY A 46 -6.29 -10.59 6.33
CA GLY A 46 -6.34 -10.72 4.86
C GLY A 46 -7.10 -9.56 4.22
N GLU A 47 -8.22 -9.15 4.81
CA GLU A 47 -9.04 -8.05 4.31
C GLU A 47 -8.30 -6.71 4.35
N GLN A 48 -7.41 -6.52 5.32
CA GLN A 48 -6.54 -5.33 5.38
C GLN A 48 -5.48 -5.33 4.28
N TYR A 49 -4.97 -6.50 3.91
CA TYR A 49 -4.02 -6.65 2.82
C TYR A 49 -4.71 -6.45 1.46
N GLU A 50 -5.88 -7.06 1.27
CA GLU A 50 -6.76 -6.84 0.10
C GLU A 50 -7.15 -5.37 -0.04
N PHE A 51 -7.48 -4.70 1.06
CA PHE A 51 -7.76 -3.27 1.04
C PHE A 51 -6.61 -2.44 0.49
N VAL A 52 -5.34 -2.77 0.84
CA VAL A 52 -4.17 -2.07 0.31
C VAL A 52 -4.06 -2.25 -1.20
N HIS A 53 -4.28 -3.48 -1.71
CA HIS A 53 -4.35 -3.74 -3.15
C HIS A 53 -5.44 -2.89 -3.83
N HIS A 54 -6.66 -2.90 -3.30
CA HIS A 54 -7.78 -2.12 -3.85
C HIS A 54 -7.52 -0.62 -3.86
N ALA A 55 -6.94 -0.09 -2.78
CA ALA A 55 -6.60 1.32 -2.69
C ALA A 55 -5.55 1.73 -3.74
N LEU A 56 -4.54 0.89 -3.96
CA LEU A 56 -3.49 1.13 -4.94
C LEU A 56 -3.98 1.00 -6.39
N SER A 57 -4.84 0.02 -6.69
CA SER A 57 -5.46 -0.08 -8.02
C SER A 57 -6.35 1.14 -8.33
N MET A 58 -7.10 1.65 -7.34
CA MET A 58 -7.88 2.88 -7.52
C MET A 58 -6.97 4.09 -7.77
N TYR A 59 -5.84 4.16 -7.07
CA TYR A 59 -4.86 5.22 -7.24
C TYR A 59 -4.20 5.19 -8.62
N GLU A 60 -3.74 4.03 -9.08
CA GLU A 60 -3.17 3.80 -10.41
C GLU A 60 -4.13 4.23 -11.53
N THR A 61 -5.43 3.92 -11.39
CA THR A 61 -6.45 4.30 -12.36
C THR A 61 -6.51 5.83 -12.52
N ARG A 62 -6.38 6.59 -11.42
CA ARG A 62 -6.37 8.06 -11.46
C ARG A 62 -5.08 8.62 -12.04
N LEU A 63 -3.93 8.04 -11.67
CA LEU A 63 -2.64 8.45 -12.21
C LEU A 63 -2.59 8.31 -13.75
N SER A 64 -3.17 7.23 -14.27
CA SER A 64 -3.28 6.98 -15.70
C SER A 64 -4.15 8.02 -16.41
N THR A 65 -5.23 8.48 -15.77
CA THR A 65 -6.08 9.56 -16.34
C THR A 65 -5.39 10.92 -16.37
N GLU A 66 -4.53 11.21 -15.40
CA GLU A 66 -3.78 12.47 -15.33
C GLU A 66 -2.62 12.51 -16.34
N THR A 67 -2.02 11.37 -16.64
CA THR A 67 -0.90 11.26 -17.61
C THR A 67 -1.38 11.27 -19.07
N GLY A 68 -2.68 10.99 -19.31
CA GLY A 68 -3.31 11.00 -20.63
C GLY A 68 -3.84 12.36 -21.10
N GLN A 69 -3.59 13.44 -20.33
CA GLN A 69 -3.86 14.84 -20.71
C GLN A 69 -2.57 15.56 -21.11
#